data_AF-A0A0G0M931-F1
#
_entry.id   AF-A0A0G0M931-F1
#
_cell.length_a   1.000
_cell.length_b   1.000
_cell.length_c   1.000
_cell.angle_alpha   90.00
_cell.angle_beta   90.00
_cell.angle_gamma   90.00
#
_symmetry.space_group_name_H-M   'P 1'
#
loop_
_entity.id
_entity.type
_entity.pdbx_description
1 polymer ?
#
loop_
_entity_poly.entity_id
_entity_poly.type
_entity_poly.pdbx_seq_one_letter_code
_entity_poly.pdbx_strand_id
1 'polypeptide(L)'
;MSPENKRYYPTGLDYWAASALIKVSQKEAFFTPHGNLLWLGCLSEMKRFSAIPDMIHRTDLWIHARRTAYLGTLLGTIIARGENPDIDTDKIFRMGYHHDDPEIITGDLPLPLKQALSEEEKLVLKEDETRAIKTLALLFGKNRPEGYLSDHHEMTAKESPEAQILDIA
;
A
#
# COMPACT_ATOMS: atom_id res chain seq x y z
N MET A 1 -24.06 22.47 11.49
CA MET A 1 -23.32 21.61 12.43
C MET A 1 -22.69 20.50 11.60
N SER A 2 -21.36 20.50 11.45
CA SER A 2 -20.68 19.47 10.64
C SER A 2 -20.89 18.11 11.31
N PRO A 3 -21.16 17.03 10.56
CA PRO A 3 -21.19 15.71 11.14
C PRO A 3 -19.84 15.48 11.81
N GLU A 4 -19.89 15.22 13.12
CA GLU A 4 -18.71 14.96 13.93
C GLU A 4 -17.86 13.91 13.22
N ASN A 5 -16.61 14.29 12.90
CA ASN A 5 -15.54 13.34 12.61
C ASN A 5 -15.40 12.44 13.84
N LYS A 6 -16.21 11.38 13.91
CA LYS A 6 -16.02 10.31 14.89
C LYS A 6 -14.63 9.76 14.60
N ARG A 7 -13.66 10.14 15.44
CA ARG A 7 -12.32 9.57 15.45
C ARG A 7 -12.49 8.07 15.39
N TYR A 8 -11.94 7.47 14.34
CA TYR A 8 -11.88 6.02 14.22
C TYR A 8 -11.01 5.52 15.38
N TYR A 9 -11.63 4.90 16.36
CA TYR A 9 -10.90 4.22 17.42
C TYR A 9 -10.45 2.86 16.88
N PRO A 10 -9.16 2.50 17.00
CA PRO A 10 -8.68 1.20 16.60
C PRO A 10 -9.50 0.08 17.26
N THR A 11 -10.09 -0.77 16.43
CA THR A 11 -10.79 -2.01 16.78
C THR A 11 -9.80 -3.14 17.05
N GLY A 12 -10.26 -4.24 17.64
CA GLY A 12 -9.44 -5.45 17.84
C GLY A 12 -8.86 -6.00 16.54
N LEU A 13 -9.57 -5.84 15.41
CA LEU A 13 -9.09 -6.22 14.09
C LEU A 13 -7.91 -5.34 13.65
N ASP A 14 -7.91 -4.05 14.01
CA ASP A 14 -6.83 -3.13 13.67
C ASP A 14 -5.55 -3.48 14.43
N TYR A 15 -5.67 -3.86 15.71
CA TYR A 15 -4.54 -4.35 16.49
C TYR A 15 -4.01 -5.69 15.98
N TRP A 16 -4.89 -6.61 15.63
CA TRP A 16 -4.48 -7.88 15.05
C TRP A 16 -3.76 -7.68 13.70
N ALA A 17 -4.29 -6.79 12.85
CA ALA A 17 -3.66 -6.45 11.58
C ALA A 17 -2.32 -5.75 11.76
N ALA A 18 -2.19 -4.84 12.73
CA ALA A 18 -0.92 -4.25 13.11
C ALA A 18 0.05 -5.32 13.64
N SER A 19 -0.42 -6.34 14.36
CA SER A 19 0.43 -7.45 14.81
C SER A 19 0.89 -8.34 13.66
N ALA A 20 0.00 -8.66 12.72
CA ALA A 20 0.33 -9.41 11.51
C ALA A 20 1.36 -8.64 10.66
N LEU A 21 1.14 -7.32 10.49
CA LEU A 21 2.15 -6.43 9.92
C LEU A 21 3.47 -6.56 10.66
N ILE A 22 3.48 -6.35 11.97
CA ILE A 22 4.72 -6.30 12.74
C ILE A 22 5.48 -7.61 12.51
N LYS A 23 4.80 -8.75 12.47
CA LYS A 23 5.41 -10.04 12.15
C LYS A 23 5.99 -10.09 10.73
N VAL A 24 5.23 -9.72 9.69
CA VAL A 24 5.69 -9.79 8.29
C VAL A 24 6.81 -8.78 8.02
N SER A 25 6.61 -7.52 8.44
CA SER A 25 7.61 -6.44 8.32
C SER A 25 8.88 -6.71 9.12
N GLN A 26 8.79 -7.34 10.30
CA GLN A 26 9.97 -7.73 11.08
C GLN A 26 10.66 -8.97 10.52
N LYS A 27 9.91 -9.96 10.01
CA LYS A 27 10.47 -11.17 9.37
C LYS A 27 11.38 -10.78 8.21
N GLU A 28 10.94 -9.84 7.39
CA GLU A 28 11.72 -9.33 6.26
C GLU A 28 12.56 -8.10 6.60
N ALA A 29 12.49 -7.61 7.84
CA ALA A 29 13.18 -6.43 8.35
C ALA A 29 12.92 -5.11 7.58
N PHE A 30 11.81 -4.99 6.85
CA PHE A 30 11.51 -3.81 6.03
C PHE A 30 11.29 -2.55 6.84
N PHE A 31 10.77 -2.65 8.07
CA PHE A 31 10.52 -1.49 8.92
C PHE A 31 11.03 -1.73 10.34
N THR A 32 11.55 -0.68 10.97
CA THR A 32 11.72 -0.69 12.44
C THR A 32 10.35 -0.52 13.11
N PRO A 33 10.17 -0.91 14.39
CA PRO A 33 8.92 -0.65 15.11
C PRO A 33 8.47 0.82 15.06
N HIS A 34 9.41 1.76 15.16
CA HIS A 34 9.14 3.19 15.05
C HIS A 34 8.77 3.60 13.61
N GLY A 35 9.45 3.02 12.62
CA GLY A 35 9.11 3.21 11.20
C GLY A 35 7.68 2.79 10.90
N ASN A 36 7.25 1.63 11.40
CA ASN A 36 5.86 1.15 11.27
C ASN A 36 4.83 2.13 11.88
N LEU A 37 5.13 2.73 13.04
CA LEU A 37 4.22 3.69 13.67
C LEU A 37 4.10 4.99 12.89
N LEU A 38 5.23 5.53 12.42
CA LEU A 38 5.26 6.75 11.60
C LEU A 38 4.50 6.53 10.28
N TRP A 39 4.82 5.42 9.62
CA TRP A 39 4.17 4.99 8.39
C TRP A 39 2.63 4.88 8.56
N LEU A 40 2.17 4.19 9.60
CA LEU A 40 0.75 4.01 9.87
C LEU A 40 0.04 5.34 10.17
N GLY A 41 0.72 6.23 10.90
CA GLY A 41 0.24 7.59 11.16
C GLY A 41 0.06 8.39 9.86
N CYS A 42 1.05 8.38 8.98
CA CYS A 42 0.98 9.07 7.68
C CYS A 42 -0.21 8.57 6.85
N LEU A 43 -0.35 7.26 6.66
CA LEU A 43 -1.42 6.70 5.84
C LEU A 43 -2.83 6.91 6.41
N SER A 44 -2.97 6.97 7.74
CA SER A 44 -4.28 7.16 8.39
C SER A 44 -4.83 8.58 8.22
N GLU A 45 -3.94 9.55 8.07
CA GLU A 45 -4.30 10.96 7.87
C GLU A 45 -4.65 11.28 6.40
N MET A 46 -4.19 10.47 5.45
CA MET A 46 -4.46 10.67 4.04
C MET A 46 -5.79 10.05 3.62
N LYS A 47 -6.74 10.90 3.22
CA LYS A 47 -8.03 10.46 2.70
C LYS A 47 -7.96 10.23 1.20
N ARG A 48 -8.36 9.02 0.78
CA ARG A 48 -8.53 8.69 -0.63
C ARG A 48 -9.66 9.50 -1.24
N PHE A 49 -9.53 9.82 -2.52
CA PHE A 49 -10.50 10.62 -3.28
C PHE A 49 -10.72 12.02 -2.70
N SER A 50 -9.71 12.57 -2.02
CA SER A 50 -9.78 13.91 -1.44
C SER A 50 -10.05 14.98 -2.49
N ALA A 51 -9.55 14.77 -3.71
CA ALA A 51 -9.73 15.61 -4.89
C ALA A 51 -11.12 15.53 -5.54
N ILE A 52 -11.99 14.58 -5.13
CA ILE A 52 -13.34 14.44 -5.68
C ILE A 52 -14.34 15.12 -4.73
N PRO A 53 -14.87 16.32 -5.08
CA PRO A 53 -15.64 17.15 -4.15
C PRO A 53 -16.94 16.50 -3.66
N ASP A 54 -17.61 15.73 -4.52
CA ASP A 54 -18.94 15.17 -4.21
C ASP A 54 -18.89 13.80 -3.51
N MET A 55 -17.69 13.29 -3.21
CA MET A 55 -17.54 11.99 -2.53
C MET A 55 -17.67 12.14 -1.01
N ILE A 56 -18.85 11.80 -0.48
CA ILE A 56 -19.22 11.93 0.93
C ILE A 56 -18.52 10.88 1.81
N HIS A 57 -18.37 9.64 1.31
CA HIS A 57 -17.72 8.56 2.04
C HIS A 57 -16.32 8.32 1.50
N ARG A 58 -15.31 8.65 2.30
CA ARG A 58 -13.90 8.47 1.95
C ARG A 58 -13.25 7.50 2.94
N THR A 59 -12.48 6.55 2.40
CA THR A 59 -11.55 5.76 3.20
C THR A 59 -10.25 6.52 3.37
N ASP A 60 -9.48 6.24 4.41
CA ASP A 60 -8.05 6.58 4.41
C ASP A 60 -7.24 5.52 3.67
N LEU A 61 -6.01 5.91 3.35
CA LEU A 61 -5.06 5.08 2.63
C LEU A 61 -4.63 3.86 3.46
N TRP A 62 -4.58 4.00 4.80
CA TRP A 62 -4.30 2.88 5.70
C TRP A 62 -5.35 1.77 5.58
N ILE A 63 -6.63 2.11 5.68
CA ILE A 63 -7.72 1.14 5.53
C ILE A 63 -7.70 0.50 4.14
N HIS A 64 -7.38 1.28 3.10
CA HIS A 64 -7.25 0.77 1.74
C HIS A 64 -6.12 -0.25 1.63
N ALA A 65 -4.87 0.14 1.89
CA ALA A 65 -3.70 -0.71 1.76
C ALA A 65 -3.86 -2.02 2.55
N ARG A 66 -4.42 -1.93 3.76
CA ARG A 66 -4.75 -3.11 4.56
C ARG A 66 -5.75 -4.03 3.88
N ARG A 67 -6.86 -3.51 3.36
CA ARG A 67 -7.88 -4.31 2.68
C ARG A 67 -7.31 -4.98 1.43
N THR A 68 -6.54 -4.25 0.63
CA THR A 68 -5.84 -4.76 -0.55
C THR A 68 -4.90 -5.90 -0.18
N ALA A 69 -4.06 -5.73 0.86
CA ALA A 69 -3.16 -6.78 1.34
C ALA A 69 -3.90 -8.05 1.76
N TYR A 70 -4.99 -7.94 2.54
CA TYR A 70 -5.78 -9.10 2.95
C TYR A 70 -6.49 -9.78 1.79
N LEU A 71 -7.09 -9.00 0.88
CA LEU A 71 -7.78 -9.54 -0.27
C LEU A 71 -6.81 -10.25 -1.21
N GLY A 72 -5.66 -9.64 -1.52
CA GLY A 72 -4.60 -10.26 -2.31
C GLY A 72 -4.10 -11.56 -1.67
N THR A 73 -3.87 -11.58 -0.36
CA THR A 73 -3.44 -12.79 0.36
C THR A 73 -4.49 -13.91 0.29
N LEU A 74 -5.77 -13.55 0.41
CA LEU A 74 -6.87 -14.51 0.27
C LEU A 74 -6.93 -15.08 -1.14
N LEU A 75 -6.85 -14.23 -2.18
CA LEU A 75 -6.81 -14.65 -3.58
C LEU A 75 -5.61 -15.56 -3.85
N GLY A 76 -4.42 -15.17 -3.39
CA GLY A 76 -3.21 -15.98 -3.48
C GLY A 76 -3.36 -17.34 -2.80
N THR A 77 -4.01 -17.40 -1.63
CA THR A 77 -4.28 -18.68 -0.94
C THR A 77 -5.22 -19.58 -1.73
N ILE A 78 -6.24 -19.00 -2.41
CA ILE A 78 -7.17 -19.76 -3.26
C ILE A 78 -6.42 -20.33 -4.46
N ILE A 79 -5.63 -19.51 -5.15
CA ILE A 79 -4.83 -19.91 -6.31
C ILE A 79 -3.78 -20.96 -5.92
N ALA A 80 -3.12 -20.79 -4.77
CA ALA A 80 -2.12 -21.72 -4.24
C ALA A 80 -2.66 -23.13 -4.02
N ARG A 81 -3.95 -23.25 -3.68
CA ARG A 81 -4.58 -24.55 -3.44
C ARG A 81 -5.06 -25.25 -4.71
N GLY A 82 -5.26 -24.51 -5.79
CA GLY A 82 -5.87 -25.01 -7.02
C GLY A 82 -4.90 -25.12 -8.19
N GLU A 83 -4.25 -24.00 -8.53
CA GLU A 83 -3.61 -23.80 -9.84
C GLU A 83 -2.10 -23.62 -9.74
N ASN A 84 -1.60 -22.94 -8.70
CA ASN A 84 -0.18 -22.63 -8.58
C ASN A 84 0.30 -22.71 -7.12
N PRO A 85 0.77 -23.87 -6.63
CA PRO A 85 1.19 -24.05 -5.24
C PRO A 85 2.43 -23.23 -4.84
N ASP A 86 3.14 -22.64 -5.80
CA ASP A 86 4.36 -21.86 -5.56
C ASP A 86 4.07 -20.37 -5.23
N ILE A 87 2.81 -19.95 -5.21
CA ILE A 87 2.42 -18.57 -4.86
C ILE A 87 2.90 -18.21 -3.45
N ASP A 88 3.70 -17.14 -3.36
CA ASP A 88 4.17 -16.61 -2.10
C ASP A 88 3.13 -15.62 -1.52
N THR A 89 2.27 -16.13 -0.64
CA THR A 89 1.24 -15.31 0.03
C THR A 89 1.83 -14.26 0.99
N ASP A 90 3.01 -14.50 1.57
CA ASP A 90 3.67 -13.53 2.43
C ASP A 90 4.17 -12.33 1.59
N LYS A 91 4.67 -12.61 0.38
CA LYS A 91 5.04 -11.57 -0.60
C LYS A 91 3.84 -10.76 -1.07
N ILE A 92 2.71 -11.39 -1.39
CA ILE A 92 1.48 -10.67 -1.75
C ILE A 92 1.03 -9.75 -0.62
N PHE A 93 0.96 -10.27 0.62
CA PHE A 93 0.61 -9.46 1.78
C PHE A 93 1.56 -8.27 1.93
N ARG A 94 2.87 -8.52 1.82
CA ARG A 94 3.91 -7.50 1.94
C ARG A 94 3.75 -6.41 0.87
N MET A 95 3.66 -6.78 -0.41
CA MET A 95 3.47 -5.86 -1.52
C MET A 95 2.21 -5.03 -1.34
N GLY A 96 1.06 -5.66 -1.10
CA GLY A 96 -0.20 -4.94 -0.89
C GLY A 96 -0.19 -4.00 0.30
N TYR A 97 0.63 -4.31 1.31
CA TYR A 97 0.78 -3.46 2.46
C TYR A 97 1.40 -2.10 2.11
N HIS A 98 2.41 -2.08 1.23
CA HIS A 98 3.21 -0.88 0.96
C HIS A 98 3.07 -0.33 -0.47
N HIS A 99 2.13 -0.85 -1.26
CA HIS A 99 1.94 -0.46 -2.66
C HIS A 99 1.66 1.03 -2.84
N ASP A 100 0.87 1.63 -1.94
CA ASP A 100 0.51 3.05 -1.96
C ASP A 100 1.43 3.94 -1.11
N ASP A 101 2.54 3.41 -0.59
CA ASP A 101 3.54 4.20 0.14
C ASP A 101 3.97 5.50 -0.56
N PRO A 102 4.16 5.54 -1.90
CA PRO A 102 4.60 6.75 -2.59
C PRO A 102 3.63 7.92 -2.38
N GLU A 103 2.35 7.64 -2.18
CA GLU A 103 1.31 8.64 -1.93
C GLU A 103 1.55 9.42 -0.63
N ILE A 104 2.36 8.91 0.32
CA ILE A 104 2.79 9.67 1.51
C ILE A 104 3.49 10.97 1.11
N ILE A 105 4.22 10.95 -0.01
CA ILE A 105 4.99 12.09 -0.51
C ILE A 105 4.25 12.78 -1.66
N THR A 106 3.64 12.03 -2.57
CA THR A 106 3.01 12.59 -3.79
C THR A 106 1.55 13.00 -3.59
N GLY A 107 0.89 12.50 -2.54
CA GLY A 107 -0.56 12.55 -2.37
C GLY A 107 -1.29 11.47 -3.19
N ASP A 108 -2.53 11.18 -2.79
CA ASP A 108 -3.47 10.32 -3.53
C ASP A 108 -3.96 11.04 -4.78
N LEU A 109 -3.68 10.47 -5.95
CA LEU A 109 -4.26 10.91 -7.22
C LEU A 109 -5.25 9.84 -7.72
N PRO A 110 -6.57 10.09 -7.59
CA PRO A 110 -7.58 9.15 -8.04
C PRO A 110 -7.41 8.74 -9.50
N LEU A 111 -7.67 7.46 -9.80
CA LEU A 111 -7.50 6.89 -11.13
C LEU A 111 -8.16 7.71 -12.26
N PRO A 112 -9.40 8.23 -12.13
CA PRO A 112 -9.98 9.06 -13.20
C PRO A 112 -9.18 10.32 -13.51
N LEU A 113 -8.57 10.94 -12.51
CA LEU A 113 -7.70 12.11 -12.70
C LEU A 113 -6.36 11.69 -13.30
N LYS A 114 -5.78 10.58 -12.84
CA LYS A 114 -4.54 10.00 -13.41
C LYS A 114 -4.71 9.62 -14.89
N GLN A 115 -5.90 9.15 -15.28
CA GLN A 115 -6.24 8.83 -16.68
C GLN A 115 -6.45 10.08 -17.55
N ALA A 116 -6.87 11.19 -16.96
CA ALA A 116 -7.07 12.46 -17.66
C ALA A 116 -5.77 13.24 -17.92
N LEU A 117 -4.65 12.85 -17.30
CA LEU A 117 -3.34 13.43 -17.54
C LEU A 117 -2.86 13.19 -18.98
N SER A 118 -2.13 14.15 -19.52
CA SER A 118 -1.31 13.98 -20.73
C SER A 118 -0.19 12.97 -20.50
N GLU A 119 0.42 12.47 -21.59
CA GLU A 119 1.54 11.52 -21.48
C GLU A 119 2.76 12.17 -20.81
N GLU A 120 3.00 13.46 -21.05
CA GLU A 120 4.05 14.23 -20.37
C GLU A 120 3.80 14.33 -18.86
N GLU A 121 2.56 14.63 -18.45
CA GLU A 121 2.18 14.68 -17.04
C GLU A 121 2.25 13.30 -16.36
N LYS A 122 1.89 12.23 -17.07
CA LYS A 122 2.05 10.85 -16.58
C LYS A 122 3.52 10.50 -16.37
N LEU A 123 4.41 10.95 -17.26
CA LEU A 123 5.85 10.73 -17.11
C LEU A 123 6.39 11.45 -15.88
N VAL A 124 6.03 12.72 -15.68
CA VAL A 124 6.40 13.50 -14.49
C VAL A 124 5.88 12.82 -13.22
N LEU A 125 4.61 12.40 -13.20
CA LEU A 125 4.03 11.68 -12.07
C LEU A 125 4.80 10.38 -11.76
N LYS A 126 5.16 9.62 -12.78
CA LYS A 126 5.95 8.38 -12.61
C LYS A 126 7.35 8.66 -12.06
N GLU A 127 7.99 9.73 -12.50
CA GLU A 127 9.28 10.17 -11.94
C GLU A 127 9.15 10.59 -10.48
N ASP A 128 8.09 11.31 -10.13
CA ASP A 128 7.79 11.75 -8.77
C ASP A 128 7.52 10.55 -7.85
N GLU A 129 6.68 9.59 -8.28
CA GLU A 129 6.44 8.32 -7.60
C GLU A 129 7.76 7.55 -7.41
N THR A 130 8.62 7.48 -8.44
CA THR A 130 9.92 6.83 -8.35
C THR A 130 10.84 7.50 -7.34
N ARG A 131 10.85 8.84 -7.26
CA ARG A 131 11.63 9.58 -6.25
C ARG A 131 11.08 9.37 -4.85
N ALA A 132 9.75 9.31 -4.70
CA ALA A 132 9.10 9.02 -3.44
C ALA A 132 9.47 7.62 -2.92
N ILE A 133 9.37 6.59 -3.76
CA ILE A 133 9.76 5.20 -3.45
C ILE A 133 11.21 5.16 -2.95
N LYS A 134 12.15 5.80 -3.65
CA LYS A 134 13.56 5.84 -3.25
C LYS A 134 13.77 6.54 -1.91
N THR A 135 13.04 7.62 -1.66
CA THR A 135 13.10 8.35 -0.39
C THR A 135 12.57 7.49 0.76
N LEU A 136 11.45 6.81 0.54
CA LEU A 136 10.83 5.93 1.52
C LEU A 136 11.66 4.68 1.78
N ALA A 137 12.35 4.13 0.78
CA ALA A 137 13.30 3.03 0.95
C ALA A 137 14.43 3.39 1.93
N LEU A 138 14.90 4.64 1.92
CA LEU A 138 15.91 5.12 2.87
C LEU A 138 15.37 5.29 4.30
N LEU A 139 14.11 5.72 4.43
CA LEU A 139 13.47 5.98 5.73
C LEU A 139 13.01 4.68 6.39
N PHE A 140 12.32 3.86 5.61
CA PHE A 140 11.60 2.71 6.09
C PHE A 140 12.40 1.44 5.85
N GLY A 141 12.81 1.19 4.60
CA GLY A 141 13.61 0.05 4.17
C GLY A 141 15.01 -0.07 4.76
N LYS A 142 15.36 0.63 5.85
CA LYS A 142 16.71 0.76 6.41
C LYS A 142 17.49 -0.55 6.51
N ASN A 143 16.84 -1.69 6.77
CA ASN A 143 17.55 -2.97 6.85
C ASN A 143 17.60 -3.73 5.51
N ARG A 144 16.69 -3.45 4.56
CA ARG A 144 16.60 -4.09 3.23
C ARG A 144 16.03 -3.12 2.16
N PRO A 145 16.73 -2.03 1.83
CA PRO A 145 16.19 -1.02 0.91
C PRO A 145 16.00 -1.62 -0.49
N GLU A 146 16.89 -2.51 -0.93
CA GLU A 146 16.78 -3.21 -2.21
C GLU A 146 15.54 -4.09 -2.31
N GLY A 147 15.15 -4.75 -1.21
CA GLY A 147 13.94 -5.58 -1.19
C GLY A 147 12.68 -4.74 -1.36
N TYR A 148 12.62 -3.59 -0.68
CA TYR A 148 11.53 -2.62 -0.81
C TYR A 148 11.43 -2.05 -2.24
N LEU A 149 12.58 -1.67 -2.83
CA LEU A 149 12.63 -1.19 -4.21
C LEU A 149 12.21 -2.28 -5.21
N SER A 150 12.64 -3.53 -4.99
CA SER A 150 12.29 -4.67 -5.83
C SER A 150 10.79 -4.94 -5.82
N ASP A 151 10.16 -4.96 -4.64
CA ASP A 151 8.72 -5.17 -4.52
C ASP A 151 7.94 -4.08 -5.27
N HIS A 152 8.33 -2.80 -5.11
CA HIS A 152 7.72 -1.68 -5.85
C HIS A 152 7.88 -1.77 -7.36
N HIS A 153 9.06 -2.16 -7.84
CA HIS A 153 9.29 -2.41 -9.26
C HIS A 153 8.35 -3.51 -9.77
N GLU A 154 8.26 -4.61 -9.05
CA GLU A 154 7.46 -5.78 -9.42
C GLU A 154 5.96 -5.47 -9.47
N MET A 155 5.43 -4.74 -8.47
CA MET A 155 4.04 -4.26 -8.46
C MET A 155 3.75 -3.35 -9.66
N THR A 156 4.67 -2.43 -9.97
CA THR A 156 4.51 -1.50 -11.08
C THR A 156 4.55 -2.21 -12.44
N ALA A 157 5.45 -3.18 -12.59
CA ALA A 157 5.65 -3.93 -13.83
C ALA A 157 4.63 -5.06 -14.02
N LYS A 158 4.00 -5.54 -12.93
CA LYS A 158 3.01 -6.63 -12.92
C LYS A 158 3.55 -7.94 -13.51
N GLU A 159 4.84 -8.19 -13.31
CA GLU A 159 5.57 -9.29 -13.97
C GLU A 159 5.36 -10.64 -13.28
N SER A 160 5.10 -10.65 -11.97
CA SER A 160 4.90 -11.87 -11.20
C SER A 160 3.41 -12.21 -11.01
N PRO A 161 3.10 -13.50 -10.78
CA PRO A 161 1.77 -13.90 -10.33
C PRO A 161 1.33 -13.15 -9.07
N GLU A 162 2.23 -12.93 -8.11
CA GLU A 162 1.93 -12.22 -6.87
C GLU A 162 1.52 -10.76 -7.13
N ALA A 163 2.23 -10.05 -8.02
CA ALA A 163 1.92 -8.67 -8.37
C ALA A 163 0.61 -8.57 -9.16
N GLN A 164 0.32 -9.54 -10.03
CA GLN A 164 -0.94 -9.62 -10.76
C GLN A 164 -2.13 -9.92 -9.84
N ILE A 165 -1.96 -10.82 -8.87
CA ILE A 165 -2.98 -11.08 -7.85
C ILE A 165 -3.26 -9.83 -7.05
N LEU A 166 -2.21 -9.08 -6.71
CA LEU A 166 -2.37 -7.83 -5.99
C LEU A 166 -3.09 -6.75 -6.81
N ASP A 167 -2.81 -6.63 -8.11
CA ASP A 167 -3.49 -5.68 -9.01
C ASP A 167 -5.00 -5.97 -9.15
N ILE A 168 -5.41 -7.22 -8.94
CA ILE A 168 -6.83 -7.62 -8.93
C ILE A 168 -7.51 -7.27 -7.60
N ALA A 169 -6.76 -7.23 -6.50
CA ALA A 169 -7.26 -7.01 -5.14
C ALA A 169 -7.60 -5.53 -4.88
#